data_AF-A0A450V4X4-F1
#
_entry.id   AF-A0A450V4X4-F1
#
_cell.length_a   1.000
_cell.length_b   1.000
_cell.length_c   1.000
_cell.angle_alpha   90.00
_cell.angle_beta   90.00
_cell.angle_gamma   90.00
#
_symmetry.space_group_name_H-M   'P 1'
#
loop_
_entity.id
_entity.type
_entity.pdbx_description
1 polymer ?
#
loop_
_entity_poly.entity_id
_entity_poly.type
_entity_poly.pdbx_seq_one_letter_code
_entity_poly.pdbx_strand_id
1 'polypeptide(L)'
;MKSIPCLHSNLIRLVFLFGVLGSMSGCEFLTGKSESMGMREEWRDNLWKRAQASFMLQDMYDAKEVRSHQVWFKQNQPYLNRTSDRGARYLYYILGEIERRKMPGEIALLPIIESAFQPFAYSPSHASGIWQFIPATGKRYGLKQNWWYDGRRDILSSTQAALDYLQDLHRRFDGNWLLAVAAYNAGEGNVEQAIKRNRDAGKPVDFWSLDLPSETYDYVPRLLALASIVQKPAKYSLVLKKIPNRPYFQQVPTNGQIELAQAARIANLSVDEIHKLNPAFRRWATDPDGPHYLLLPINRVDTFRKGLAQLPPKQRVQWLKHVVKRGESLSTIAVRFNTTVTALRQINSLKGDMIRIGQNILIPTEGRISSNHHRSKAKLAVAQKPLIEQKTSKKRHIYTVRLGDSLWRIAHRYRISVAQIISWNGLTRNSVLVPGQRLKLYLGMSEPEKS
;
A
#
# COMPACT_ATOMS: atom_id res chain seq x y z
N MET A 1 -74.78 -26.60 9.57
CA MET A 1 -74.54 -25.41 10.42
C MET A 1 -73.03 -25.17 10.45
N LYS A 2 -72.46 -23.99 10.18
CA LYS A 2 -72.97 -22.66 9.79
C LYS A 2 -72.18 -22.21 8.53
N SER A 3 -72.81 -22.11 7.36
CA SER A 3 -73.23 -20.85 6.70
C SER A 3 -72.09 -19.86 6.34
N ILE A 4 -71.73 -19.84 5.04
CA ILE A 4 -71.10 -18.72 4.31
C ILE A 4 -72.18 -18.14 3.37
N PRO A 5 -72.19 -16.83 3.05
CA PRO A 5 -71.63 -16.31 1.78
C PRO A 5 -70.97 -14.90 1.98
N CYS A 6 -70.48 -14.08 1.03
CA CYS A 6 -70.51 -13.93 -0.45
C CYS A 6 -69.10 -13.46 -0.92
N LEU A 7 -68.52 -13.87 -2.07
CA LEU A 7 -68.68 -13.37 -3.47
C LEU A 7 -68.25 -11.89 -3.69
N HIS A 8 -67.52 -11.46 -4.75
CA HIS A 8 -66.90 -12.10 -5.94
C HIS A 8 -65.34 -11.94 -5.91
N SER A 9 -64.44 -12.12 -6.91
CA SER A 9 -64.38 -12.27 -8.40
C SER A 9 -63.18 -13.20 -8.77
N ASN A 10 -62.96 -13.80 -9.95
CA ASN A 10 -63.11 -13.49 -11.40
C ASN A 10 -62.00 -12.58 -12.01
N LEU A 11 -61.30 -12.89 -13.12
CA LEU A 11 -61.13 -14.13 -13.92
C LEU A 11 -59.95 -13.99 -14.95
N ILE A 12 -59.45 -15.11 -15.53
CA ILE A 12 -59.04 -15.40 -16.96
C ILE A 12 -58.54 -14.25 -17.90
N ARG A 13 -57.57 -14.41 -18.85
CA ARG A 13 -56.51 -15.41 -19.19
C ARG A 13 -55.63 -14.86 -20.33
N LEU A 14 -54.46 -15.51 -20.51
CA LEU A 14 -53.63 -15.60 -21.72
C LEU A 14 -54.39 -15.75 -23.06
N VAL A 15 -53.99 -15.03 -24.12
CA VAL A 15 -54.21 -15.37 -25.54
C VAL A 15 -52.96 -15.02 -26.37
N PHE A 16 -52.56 -15.93 -27.27
CA PHE A 16 -51.56 -15.71 -28.35
C PHE A 16 -52.26 -15.33 -29.65
N LEU A 17 -51.62 -14.55 -30.53
CA LEU A 17 -51.98 -14.53 -31.95
C LEU A 17 -50.75 -14.26 -32.85
N PHE A 18 -50.77 -14.85 -34.04
CA PHE A 18 -49.67 -14.84 -35.01
C PHE A 18 -50.01 -13.94 -36.22
N GLY A 19 -48.97 -13.52 -36.95
CA GLY A 19 -48.97 -12.43 -37.93
C GLY A 19 -49.90 -12.53 -39.15
N VAL A 20 -49.90 -11.42 -39.91
CA VAL A 20 -50.35 -11.32 -41.31
C VAL A 20 -49.17 -10.81 -42.14
N LEU A 21 -49.06 -11.22 -43.40
CA LEU A 21 -47.91 -10.96 -44.27
C LEU A 21 -48.00 -9.63 -45.05
N GLY A 22 -46.83 -9.11 -45.44
CA GLY A 22 -46.61 -8.21 -46.56
C GLY A 22 -45.30 -8.61 -47.27
N SER A 23 -45.20 -8.39 -48.59
CA SER A 23 -44.10 -8.89 -49.44
C SER A 23 -43.96 -8.03 -50.71
N MET A 24 -42.91 -8.13 -51.54
CA MET A 24 -41.71 -9.00 -51.53
C MET A 24 -40.44 -8.11 -51.31
N SER A 25 -39.18 -8.40 -51.68
CA SER A 25 -38.51 -9.51 -52.39
C SER A 25 -36.98 -9.48 -52.14
N GLY A 26 -36.26 -10.50 -52.61
CA GLY A 26 -34.85 -10.37 -53.04
C GLY A 26 -33.75 -10.80 -52.06
N CYS A 27 -32.68 -11.37 -52.62
CA CYS A 27 -31.49 -11.83 -51.91
C CYS A 27 -30.65 -10.69 -51.31
N GLU A 28 -30.18 -10.85 -50.07
CA GLU A 28 -28.75 -11.06 -49.73
C GLU A 28 -28.54 -11.00 -48.20
N PHE A 29 -28.25 -12.14 -47.56
CA PHE A 29 -27.90 -12.16 -46.13
C PHE A 29 -26.88 -13.27 -45.77
N LEU A 30 -25.73 -13.26 -46.45
CA LEU A 30 -24.65 -14.25 -46.24
C LEU A 30 -23.23 -13.64 -46.05
N THR A 31 -23.11 -12.51 -45.36
CA THR A 31 -21.82 -12.01 -44.83
C THR A 31 -22.02 -11.14 -43.58
N GLY A 32 -22.02 -11.73 -42.38
CA GLY A 32 -22.32 -10.96 -41.14
C GLY A 32 -22.05 -11.63 -39.79
N LYS A 33 -21.23 -12.69 -39.72
CA LYS A 33 -20.90 -13.39 -38.46
C LYS A 33 -19.43 -13.81 -38.38
N SER A 34 -18.59 -12.95 -37.82
CA SER A 34 -17.24 -13.31 -37.33
C SER A 34 -16.72 -12.38 -36.24
N GLU A 35 -16.81 -11.05 -36.42
CA GLU A 35 -16.07 -10.10 -35.58
C GLU A 35 -16.63 -9.84 -34.17
N SER A 36 -17.93 -10.05 -33.94
CA SER A 36 -18.59 -9.59 -32.70
C SER A 36 -18.51 -10.53 -31.49
N MET A 37 -17.80 -11.67 -31.58
CA MET A 37 -17.60 -12.59 -30.46
C MET A 37 -16.28 -12.34 -29.71
N GLY A 38 -15.13 -12.27 -30.39
CA GLY A 38 -13.82 -12.16 -29.74
C GLY A 38 -13.66 -10.95 -28.80
N MET A 39 -14.17 -9.79 -29.20
CA MET A 39 -14.11 -8.55 -28.40
C MET A 39 -14.85 -8.65 -27.04
N ARG A 40 -15.88 -9.51 -26.94
CA ARG A 40 -16.63 -9.70 -25.68
C ARG A 40 -15.95 -10.65 -24.70
N GLU A 41 -15.06 -11.52 -25.18
CA GLU A 41 -14.28 -12.42 -24.32
C GLU A 41 -12.99 -11.76 -23.83
N GLU A 42 -12.25 -11.03 -24.67
CA GLU A 42 -11.02 -10.34 -24.26
C GLU A 42 -11.21 -9.41 -23.04
N TRP A 43 -12.33 -8.67 -23.00
CA TRP A 43 -12.64 -7.77 -21.89
C TRP A 43 -12.87 -8.52 -20.57
N ARG A 44 -13.53 -9.69 -20.64
CA ARG A 44 -13.80 -10.52 -19.47
C ARG A 44 -12.54 -11.15 -18.89
N ASP A 45 -11.47 -11.27 -19.68
CA ASP A 45 -10.33 -12.12 -19.37
C ASP A 45 -9.04 -11.36 -19.01
N ASN A 46 -8.98 -10.03 -19.25
CA ASN A 46 -7.79 -9.19 -19.03
C ASN A 46 -8.09 -7.93 -18.21
N LEU A 47 -7.44 -7.75 -17.06
CA LEU A 47 -7.63 -6.58 -16.19
C LEU A 47 -7.32 -5.25 -16.88
N TRP A 48 -6.40 -5.21 -17.84
CA TRP A 48 -6.14 -3.97 -18.58
C TRP A 48 -7.35 -3.55 -19.42
N LYS A 49 -8.05 -4.51 -20.05
CA LYS A 49 -9.29 -4.25 -20.80
C LYS A 49 -10.44 -3.83 -19.86
N ARG A 50 -10.53 -4.43 -18.67
CA ARG A 50 -11.50 -4.03 -17.64
C ARG A 50 -11.23 -2.60 -17.15
N ALA A 51 -9.98 -2.26 -16.83
CA ALA A 51 -9.56 -0.92 -16.43
C ALA A 51 -9.88 0.12 -17.53
N GLN A 52 -9.52 -0.15 -18.79
CA GLN A 52 -9.83 0.71 -19.95
C GLN A 52 -11.31 1.07 -20.11
N ALA A 53 -12.22 0.18 -19.70
CA ALA A 53 -13.67 0.39 -19.75
C ALA A 53 -14.24 1.13 -18.53
N SER A 54 -13.42 1.34 -17.49
CA SER A 54 -13.78 2.05 -16.25
C SER A 54 -13.15 3.45 -16.15
N PHE A 55 -12.29 3.83 -17.11
CA PHE A 55 -11.66 5.15 -17.18
C PHE A 55 -12.70 6.24 -17.48
N MET A 56 -12.54 7.42 -16.90
CA MET A 56 -13.49 8.55 -16.95
C MET A 56 -12.84 9.94 -17.16
N LEU A 57 -11.52 10.01 -17.37
CA LEU A 57 -10.74 11.26 -17.49
C LEU A 57 -10.03 11.37 -18.85
N GLN A 58 -10.51 10.66 -19.88
CA GLN A 58 -9.79 10.49 -21.16
C GLN A 58 -9.60 11.80 -21.93
N ASP A 59 -10.54 12.72 -21.82
CA ASP A 59 -10.52 14.08 -22.38
C ASP A 59 -9.39 14.96 -21.80
N MET A 60 -8.83 14.59 -20.64
CA MET A 60 -7.68 15.27 -20.04
C MET A 60 -6.32 14.73 -20.55
N TYR A 61 -6.29 13.69 -21.39
CA TYR A 61 -5.05 12.97 -21.74
C TYR A 61 -4.12 13.69 -22.73
N ASP A 62 -4.61 14.59 -23.58
CA ASP A 62 -3.78 15.27 -24.60
C ASP A 62 -3.34 16.70 -24.19
N ALA A 63 -3.62 17.11 -22.95
CA ALA A 63 -3.15 18.36 -22.32
C ALA A 63 -1.60 18.47 -22.35
N LYS A 64 -1.07 19.70 -22.42
CA LYS A 64 0.35 19.97 -22.75
C LYS A 64 1.30 19.42 -21.68
N GLU A 65 0.91 19.50 -20.43
CA GLU A 65 1.59 19.02 -19.22
C GLU A 65 1.79 17.49 -19.23
N VAL A 66 0.81 16.76 -19.77
CA VAL A 66 0.77 15.28 -19.77
C VAL A 66 1.82 14.70 -20.72
N ARG A 67 2.22 15.46 -21.75
CA ARG A 67 3.05 14.98 -22.86
C ARG A 67 4.47 14.58 -22.44
N SER A 68 5.08 15.31 -21.51
CA SER A 68 6.43 15.00 -20.97
C SER A 68 6.46 13.62 -20.31
N HIS A 69 5.46 13.33 -19.47
CA HIS A 69 5.33 12.03 -18.80
C HIS A 69 4.96 10.91 -19.78
N GLN A 70 4.15 11.18 -20.82
CA GLN A 70 3.88 10.19 -21.87
C GLN A 70 5.15 9.77 -22.60
N VAL A 71 6.04 10.72 -22.93
CA VAL A 71 7.37 10.42 -23.51
C VAL A 71 8.20 9.57 -22.55
N TRP A 72 8.23 9.91 -21.26
CA TRP A 72 8.95 9.13 -20.26
C TRP A 72 8.44 7.68 -20.16
N PHE A 73 7.13 7.47 -20.01
CA PHE A 73 6.55 6.13 -19.92
C PHE A 73 6.73 5.33 -21.22
N LYS A 74 6.64 5.98 -22.40
CA LYS A 74 6.95 5.35 -23.70
C LYS A 74 8.38 4.81 -23.76
N GLN A 75 9.35 5.53 -23.18
CA GLN A 75 10.74 5.10 -23.11
C GLN A 75 11.00 4.03 -22.02
N ASN A 76 10.02 3.76 -21.14
CA ASN A 76 10.19 2.96 -19.92
C ASN A 76 9.32 1.67 -19.87
N GLN A 77 9.19 0.95 -20.98
CA GLN A 77 8.59 -0.40 -21.02
C GLN A 77 9.09 -1.36 -19.90
N PRO A 78 10.38 -1.37 -19.49
CA PRO A 78 10.83 -2.19 -18.36
C PRO A 78 10.25 -1.77 -16.99
N TYR A 79 9.88 -0.50 -16.81
CA TYR A 79 9.14 -0.05 -15.61
C TYR A 79 7.71 -0.60 -15.65
N LEU A 80 7.00 -0.43 -16.79
CA LEU A 80 5.63 -0.92 -16.98
C LEU A 80 5.51 -2.44 -16.78
N ASN A 81 6.50 -3.22 -17.22
CA ASN A 81 6.54 -4.66 -17.00
C ASN A 81 6.65 -5.00 -15.50
N ARG A 82 7.58 -4.35 -14.77
CA ARG A 82 7.78 -4.58 -13.33
C ARG A 82 6.57 -4.16 -12.49
N THR A 83 5.89 -3.08 -12.86
CA THR A 83 4.71 -2.60 -12.15
C THR A 83 3.50 -3.48 -12.43
N SER A 84 3.34 -3.98 -13.66
CA SER A 84 2.35 -4.99 -14.02
C SER A 84 2.53 -6.28 -13.21
N ASP A 85 3.75 -6.82 -13.14
CA ASP A 85 4.04 -8.09 -12.43
C ASP A 85 3.87 -8.01 -10.91
N ARG A 86 3.94 -6.81 -10.33
CA ARG A 86 3.63 -6.56 -8.93
C ARG A 86 2.13 -6.32 -8.73
N GLY A 87 1.53 -5.45 -9.54
CA GLY A 87 0.12 -5.09 -9.54
C GLY A 87 -0.82 -6.26 -9.81
N ALA A 88 -0.39 -7.28 -10.56
CA ALA A 88 -1.15 -8.49 -10.85
C ALA A 88 -1.68 -9.24 -9.61
N ARG A 89 -1.12 -9.00 -8.41
CA ARG A 89 -1.64 -9.54 -7.15
C ARG A 89 -2.82 -8.76 -6.57
N TYR A 90 -2.94 -7.46 -6.87
CA TYR A 90 -3.80 -6.52 -6.14
C TYR A 90 -4.83 -5.80 -7.03
N LEU A 91 -4.52 -5.62 -8.31
CA LEU A 91 -5.30 -4.79 -9.25
C LEU A 91 -6.75 -5.27 -9.40
N TYR A 92 -7.03 -6.58 -9.36
CA TYR A 92 -8.41 -7.09 -9.42
C TYR A 92 -9.27 -6.56 -8.26
N TYR A 93 -8.71 -6.56 -7.05
CA TYR A 93 -9.41 -6.10 -5.86
C TYR A 93 -9.59 -4.57 -5.88
N ILE A 94 -8.51 -3.84 -6.14
CA ILE A 94 -8.51 -2.37 -6.21
C ILE A 94 -9.53 -1.87 -7.26
N LEU A 95 -9.54 -2.48 -8.45
CA LEU A 95 -10.46 -2.11 -9.52
C LEU A 95 -11.92 -2.45 -9.18
N GLY A 96 -12.17 -3.60 -8.55
CA GLY A 96 -13.52 -3.95 -8.07
C GLY A 96 -14.05 -2.99 -6.99
N GLU A 97 -13.19 -2.49 -6.11
CA GLU A 97 -13.57 -1.48 -5.11
C GLU A 97 -13.82 -0.10 -5.73
N ILE A 98 -13.05 0.29 -6.75
CA ILE A 98 -13.26 1.53 -7.52
C ILE A 98 -14.58 1.49 -8.31
N GLU A 99 -14.86 0.37 -8.98
CA GLU A 99 -16.13 0.13 -9.68
C GLU A 99 -17.32 0.15 -8.70
N ARG A 100 -17.23 -0.56 -7.57
CA ARG A 100 -18.24 -0.56 -6.50
C ARG A 100 -18.53 0.86 -5.96
N ARG A 101 -17.51 1.71 -5.95
CA ARG A 101 -17.56 3.12 -5.51
C ARG A 101 -17.91 4.11 -6.62
N LYS A 102 -18.09 3.66 -7.87
CA LYS A 102 -18.30 4.51 -9.07
C LYS A 102 -17.24 5.60 -9.24
N MET A 103 -15.98 5.28 -8.92
CA MET A 103 -14.83 6.18 -9.06
C MET A 103 -14.15 5.98 -10.42
N PRO A 104 -13.41 6.98 -10.96
CA PRO A 104 -12.63 6.83 -12.19
C PRO A 104 -11.61 5.69 -12.10
N GLY A 105 -11.62 4.80 -13.08
CA GLY A 105 -10.73 3.62 -13.14
C GLY A 105 -9.24 3.96 -13.14
N GLU A 106 -8.87 5.17 -13.55
CA GLU A 106 -7.52 5.72 -13.49
C GLU A 106 -6.95 5.66 -12.07
N ILE A 107 -7.79 5.78 -11.04
CA ILE A 107 -7.38 5.72 -9.62
C ILE A 107 -6.75 4.36 -9.28
N ALA A 108 -7.05 3.28 -10.03
CA ALA A 108 -6.40 1.98 -9.88
C ALA A 108 -4.90 1.99 -10.22
N LEU A 109 -4.43 3.05 -10.90
CA LEU A 109 -3.05 3.26 -11.31
C LEU A 109 -2.23 4.05 -10.28
N LEU A 110 -2.86 4.74 -9.31
CA LEU A 110 -2.13 5.50 -8.28
C LEU A 110 -1.07 4.66 -7.53
N PRO A 111 -1.30 3.39 -7.15
CA PRO A 111 -0.27 2.55 -6.52
C PRO A 111 0.96 2.25 -7.41
N ILE A 112 0.86 2.44 -8.73
CA ILE A 112 2.01 2.38 -9.64
C ILE A 112 2.89 3.61 -9.42
N ILE A 113 2.28 4.79 -9.35
CA ILE A 113 2.97 6.08 -9.15
C ILE A 113 3.58 6.15 -7.76
N GLU A 114 2.78 5.83 -6.73
CA GLU A 114 3.16 5.95 -5.31
C GLU A 114 4.26 4.95 -4.89
N SER A 115 4.19 3.70 -5.36
CA SER A 115 5.07 2.65 -4.85
C SER A 115 5.64 1.72 -5.91
N ALA A 116 5.24 1.84 -7.18
CA ALA A 116 5.43 0.81 -8.20
C ALA A 116 4.90 -0.57 -7.71
N PHE A 117 3.72 -0.57 -7.06
CA PHE A 117 3.08 -1.70 -6.38
C PHE A 117 3.99 -2.44 -5.36
N GLN A 118 4.81 -1.71 -4.59
CA GLN A 118 5.70 -2.30 -3.59
C GLN A 118 5.05 -2.31 -2.20
N PRO A 119 4.62 -3.48 -1.68
CA PRO A 119 3.88 -3.56 -0.41
C PRO A 119 4.69 -3.11 0.82
N PHE A 120 6.01 -3.17 0.73
CA PHE A 120 6.94 -2.73 1.78
C PHE A 120 7.53 -1.33 1.58
N ALA A 121 7.08 -0.58 0.56
CA ALA A 121 7.60 0.75 0.24
C ALA A 121 7.55 1.69 1.45
N TYR A 122 8.56 2.56 1.56
CA TYR A 122 8.70 3.52 2.66
C TYR A 122 9.43 4.78 2.18
N SER A 123 8.80 5.96 2.34
CA SER A 123 9.37 7.24 1.86
C SER A 123 10.15 8.01 2.94
N PRO A 124 10.96 9.03 2.58
CA PRO A 124 11.56 9.96 3.53
C PRO A 124 10.52 10.64 4.45
N SER A 125 9.34 10.95 3.92
CA SER A 125 8.18 11.49 4.64
C SER A 125 7.44 10.44 5.50
N HIS A 126 8.05 9.28 5.71
CA HIS A 126 7.56 8.16 6.52
C HIS A 126 6.26 7.53 5.98
N ALA A 127 5.88 7.81 4.73
CA ALA A 127 4.81 7.15 4.02
C ALA A 127 5.08 5.64 3.89
N SER A 128 4.05 4.79 3.83
CA SER A 128 4.28 3.35 3.61
C SER A 128 3.10 2.61 2.96
N GLY A 129 3.39 1.43 2.41
CA GLY A 129 2.43 0.58 1.72
C GLY A 129 2.27 0.92 0.24
N ILE A 130 1.39 0.18 -0.48
CA ILE A 130 1.22 0.41 -1.92
C ILE A 130 0.62 1.78 -2.25
N TRP A 131 -0.14 2.36 -1.31
CA TRP A 131 -0.81 3.66 -1.37
C TRP A 131 -0.05 4.82 -0.70
N GLN A 132 1.16 4.56 -0.17
CA GLN A 132 2.01 5.56 0.52
C GLN A 132 1.28 6.44 1.57
N PHE A 133 0.52 5.82 2.47
CA PHE A 133 -0.06 6.58 3.59
C PHE A 133 1.03 7.10 4.54
N ILE A 134 1.07 8.41 4.79
CA ILE A 134 1.80 8.99 5.92
C ILE A 134 1.16 8.58 7.26
N PRO A 135 1.91 8.54 8.39
CA PRO A 135 1.41 7.96 9.64
C PRO A 135 0.15 8.63 10.19
N ALA A 136 0.05 9.96 10.07
CA ALA A 136 -1.07 10.75 10.57
C ALA A 136 -2.37 10.50 9.78
N THR A 137 -2.35 10.68 8.46
CA THR A 137 -3.50 10.40 7.57
C THR A 137 -3.91 8.94 7.66
N GLY A 138 -2.97 8.00 7.77
CA GLY A 138 -3.28 6.60 8.02
C GLY A 138 -4.08 6.39 9.31
N LYS A 139 -3.76 7.07 10.42
CA LYS A 139 -4.55 6.99 11.66
C LYS A 139 -5.93 7.63 11.52
N ARG A 140 -6.04 8.76 10.81
CA ARG A 140 -7.31 9.44 10.51
C ARG A 140 -8.28 8.50 9.77
N TYR A 141 -7.78 7.73 8.81
CA TYR A 141 -8.54 6.71 8.08
C TYR A 141 -8.42 5.30 8.70
N GLY A 142 -8.37 5.21 10.03
CA GLY A 142 -8.55 3.95 10.79
C GLY A 142 -7.40 2.93 10.73
N LEU A 143 -6.29 3.21 10.05
CA LEU A 143 -5.21 2.23 9.83
C LEU A 143 -4.37 2.03 11.10
N LYS A 144 -4.70 0.98 11.86
CA LYS A 144 -4.01 0.50 13.07
C LYS A 144 -2.48 0.45 12.85
N GLN A 145 -1.74 1.07 13.76
CA GLN A 145 -0.28 1.17 13.72
C GLN A 145 0.30 0.90 15.12
N ASN A 146 0.98 -0.23 15.30
CA ASN A 146 1.65 -0.60 16.55
C ASN A 146 2.95 -1.39 16.29
N TRP A 147 3.44 -2.16 17.28
CA TRP A 147 4.68 -2.95 17.17
C TRP A 147 4.56 -4.20 16.28
N TRP A 148 3.33 -4.75 16.14
CA TRP A 148 3.01 -5.94 15.36
C TRP A 148 2.52 -5.63 13.95
N TYR A 149 1.76 -4.54 13.78
CA TYR A 149 0.95 -4.27 12.61
C TYR A 149 1.09 -2.82 12.13
N ASP A 150 1.15 -2.62 10.82
CA ASP A 150 1.09 -1.32 10.15
C ASP A 150 0.07 -1.39 9.00
N GLY A 151 -1.19 -1.06 9.32
CA GLY A 151 -2.34 -1.17 8.41
C GLY A 151 -2.23 -0.31 7.14
N ARG A 152 -1.28 0.63 7.09
CA ARG A 152 -0.93 1.39 5.88
C ARG A 152 -0.38 0.52 4.77
N ARG A 153 0.10 -0.68 5.11
CA ARG A 153 0.56 -1.70 4.16
C ARG A 153 -0.51 -2.76 3.86
N ASP A 154 -1.52 -2.91 4.70
CA ASP A 154 -2.54 -3.97 4.54
C ASP A 154 -3.34 -3.74 3.26
N ILE A 155 -3.34 -4.72 2.37
CA ILE A 155 -3.88 -4.55 1.01
C ILE A 155 -5.37 -4.20 1.03
N LEU A 156 -6.14 -4.75 1.97
CA LEU A 156 -7.57 -4.42 2.10
C LEU A 156 -7.74 -3.04 2.73
N SER A 157 -7.24 -2.90 3.95
CA SER A 157 -7.48 -1.73 4.80
C SER A 157 -6.94 -0.44 4.17
N SER A 158 -5.72 -0.46 3.65
CA SER A 158 -5.13 0.71 2.98
C SER A 158 -5.82 1.05 1.66
N THR A 159 -6.40 0.07 0.95
CA THR A 159 -7.20 0.35 -0.26
C THR A 159 -8.54 0.99 0.09
N GLN A 160 -9.24 0.49 1.11
CA GLN A 160 -10.47 1.15 1.58
C GLN A 160 -10.17 2.59 2.01
N ALA A 161 -9.20 2.78 2.91
CA ALA A 161 -8.79 4.09 3.40
C ALA A 161 -8.34 5.05 2.29
N ALA A 162 -7.63 4.57 1.25
CA ALA A 162 -7.22 5.42 0.12
C ALA A 162 -8.43 5.90 -0.69
N LEU A 163 -9.39 5.00 -0.95
CA LEU A 163 -10.59 5.31 -1.71
C LEU A 163 -11.60 6.14 -0.90
N ASP A 164 -11.67 5.94 0.43
CA ASP A 164 -12.41 6.81 1.36
C ASP A 164 -11.84 8.23 1.36
N TYR A 165 -10.51 8.37 1.53
CA TYR A 165 -9.83 9.67 1.49
C TYR A 165 -10.00 10.37 0.13
N LEU A 166 -9.87 9.65 -0.99
CA LEU A 166 -10.11 10.21 -2.33
C LEU A 166 -11.58 10.63 -2.54
N GLN A 167 -12.55 9.93 -1.96
CA GLN A 167 -13.97 10.35 -1.98
C GLN A 167 -14.24 11.57 -1.10
N ASP A 168 -13.58 11.71 0.05
CA ASP A 168 -13.63 12.92 0.87
C ASP A 168 -13.05 14.12 0.13
N LEU A 169 -11.88 13.97 -0.49
CA LEU A 169 -11.25 15.01 -1.30
C LEU A 169 -12.10 15.39 -2.52
N HIS A 170 -12.67 14.42 -3.23
CA HIS A 170 -13.58 14.67 -4.35
C HIS A 170 -14.82 15.47 -3.94
N ARG A 171 -15.41 15.17 -2.77
CA ARG A 171 -16.52 15.96 -2.21
C ARG A 171 -16.09 17.36 -1.76
N ARG A 172 -14.85 17.51 -1.27
CA ARG A 172 -14.29 18.78 -0.78
C ARG A 172 -13.89 19.76 -1.88
N PHE A 173 -13.60 19.25 -3.08
CA PHE A 173 -13.29 20.06 -4.27
C PHE A 173 -14.41 19.98 -5.32
N ASP A 174 -15.66 20.06 -4.86
CA ASP A 174 -16.86 20.25 -5.69
C ASP A 174 -17.03 19.24 -6.86
N GLY A 175 -16.57 18.00 -6.67
CA GLY A 175 -16.60 16.95 -7.70
C GLY A 175 -15.39 16.91 -8.64
N ASN A 176 -14.34 17.68 -8.38
CA ASN A 176 -13.17 17.75 -9.24
C ASN A 176 -12.12 16.67 -8.88
N TRP A 177 -12.02 15.62 -9.70
CA TRP A 177 -11.05 14.54 -9.51
C TRP A 177 -9.59 14.98 -9.65
N LEU A 178 -9.27 15.98 -10.47
CA LEU A 178 -7.88 16.46 -10.63
C LEU A 178 -7.40 17.15 -9.35
N LEU A 179 -8.24 18.01 -8.77
CA LEU A 179 -7.99 18.64 -7.47
C LEU A 179 -7.92 17.61 -6.33
N ALA A 180 -8.80 16.60 -6.35
CA ALA A 180 -8.77 15.51 -5.37
C ALA A 180 -7.47 14.67 -5.45
N VAL A 181 -6.99 14.35 -6.65
CA VAL A 181 -5.73 13.60 -6.83
C VAL A 181 -4.51 14.46 -6.48
N ALA A 182 -4.50 15.76 -6.80
CA ALA A 182 -3.46 16.70 -6.36
C ALA A 182 -3.41 16.82 -4.82
N ALA A 183 -4.58 16.91 -4.18
CA ALA A 183 -4.70 17.02 -2.73
C ALA A 183 -4.36 15.71 -1.99
N TYR A 184 -4.50 14.54 -2.63
CA TYR A 184 -4.03 13.27 -2.07
C TYR A 184 -2.51 13.32 -1.85
N ASN A 185 -1.76 13.85 -2.81
CA ASN A 185 -0.30 14.00 -2.75
C ASN A 185 0.15 15.15 -1.83
N ALA A 186 -0.41 16.35 -2.01
CA ALA A 186 0.05 17.56 -1.31
C ALA A 186 -0.57 17.76 0.09
N GLY A 187 -1.65 17.06 0.40
CA GLY A 187 -2.55 17.38 1.50
C GLY A 187 -3.58 18.45 1.11
N GLU A 188 -4.81 18.25 1.57
CA GLU A 188 -5.99 19.10 1.33
C GLU A 188 -5.74 20.61 1.44
N GLY A 189 -5.16 21.06 2.57
CA GLY A 189 -4.99 22.48 2.88
C GLY A 189 -4.04 23.22 1.94
N ASN A 190 -3.12 22.53 1.27
CA ASN A 190 -2.21 23.16 0.31
C ASN A 190 -2.94 23.47 -1.02
N VAL A 191 -3.83 22.58 -1.45
CA VAL A 191 -4.69 22.80 -2.62
C VAL A 191 -5.76 23.84 -2.32
N GLU A 192 -6.37 23.83 -1.13
CA GLU A 192 -7.29 24.89 -0.67
C GLU A 192 -6.64 26.27 -0.66
N GLN A 193 -5.40 26.40 -0.18
CA GLN A 193 -4.64 27.65 -0.21
C GLN A 193 -4.31 28.10 -1.64
N ALA A 194 -4.01 27.19 -2.57
CA ALA A 194 -3.82 27.54 -3.97
C ALA A 194 -5.14 28.02 -4.64
N ILE A 195 -6.25 27.32 -4.41
CA ILE A 195 -7.59 27.71 -4.84
C ILE A 195 -7.97 29.09 -4.28
N LYS A 196 -7.72 29.34 -2.99
CA LYS A 196 -8.00 30.64 -2.36
C LYS A 196 -7.16 31.75 -3.01
N ARG A 197 -5.85 31.55 -3.16
CA ARG A 197 -4.95 32.55 -3.79
C ARG A 197 -5.38 32.89 -5.22
N ASN A 198 -5.84 31.91 -6.01
CA ASN A 198 -6.37 32.18 -7.34
C ASN A 198 -7.72 32.92 -7.29
N ARG A 199 -8.64 32.50 -6.42
CA ARG A 199 -9.96 33.15 -6.22
C ARG A 199 -9.83 34.60 -5.77
N ASP A 200 -8.97 34.86 -4.78
CA ASP A 200 -8.66 36.21 -4.28
C ASP A 200 -8.07 37.11 -5.40
N ALA A 201 -7.38 36.51 -6.37
CA ALA A 201 -6.76 37.20 -7.51
C ALA A 201 -7.61 37.19 -8.80
N GLY A 202 -8.89 36.77 -8.74
CA GLY A 202 -9.79 36.71 -9.90
C GLY A 202 -9.40 35.68 -10.98
N LYS A 203 -8.56 34.70 -10.65
CA LYS A 203 -8.05 33.68 -11.58
C LYS A 203 -8.90 32.39 -11.55
N PRO A 204 -8.89 31.58 -12.63
CA PRO A 204 -9.50 30.25 -12.60
C PRO A 204 -8.93 29.37 -11.48
N VAL A 205 -9.78 28.51 -10.92
CA VAL A 205 -9.47 27.63 -9.77
C VAL A 205 -9.43 26.15 -10.15
N ASP A 206 -9.43 25.84 -11.45
CA ASP A 206 -9.18 24.49 -11.95
C ASP A 206 -7.72 24.07 -11.70
N PHE A 207 -7.47 22.76 -11.70
CA PHE A 207 -6.15 22.20 -11.39
C PHE A 207 -5.00 22.80 -12.23
N TRP A 208 -5.21 23.02 -13.54
CA TRP A 208 -4.15 23.45 -14.46
C TRP A 208 -3.69 24.88 -14.16
N SER A 209 -4.60 25.71 -13.63
CA SER A 209 -4.38 27.11 -13.28
C SER A 209 -3.77 27.32 -11.87
N LEU A 210 -3.69 26.29 -11.03
CA LEU A 210 -3.21 26.43 -9.64
C LEU A 210 -1.68 26.51 -9.55
N ASP A 211 -1.18 27.52 -8.84
CA ASP A 211 0.20 27.56 -8.37
C ASP A 211 0.43 26.49 -7.27
N LEU A 212 1.08 25.40 -7.66
CA LEU A 212 1.42 24.27 -6.79
C LEU A 212 2.91 23.90 -6.95
N PRO A 213 3.58 23.38 -5.90
CA PRO A 213 4.97 22.91 -6.01
C PRO A 213 5.12 21.85 -7.10
N SER A 214 6.20 21.87 -7.87
CA SER A 214 6.35 21.02 -9.07
C SER A 214 6.20 19.52 -8.81
N GLU A 215 6.67 19.02 -7.66
CA GLU A 215 6.49 17.60 -7.28
C GLU A 215 5.00 17.20 -7.14
N THR A 216 4.17 18.13 -6.65
CA THR A 216 2.71 18.00 -6.58
C THR A 216 2.06 18.23 -7.93
N TYR A 217 2.45 19.28 -8.67
CA TYR A 217 1.85 19.60 -9.95
C TYR A 217 2.04 18.46 -10.95
N ASP A 218 3.23 17.87 -11.02
CA ASP A 218 3.53 16.69 -11.84
C ASP A 218 2.66 15.45 -11.51
N TYR A 219 2.08 15.35 -10.32
CA TYR A 219 1.42 14.13 -9.86
C TYR A 219 0.19 13.76 -10.72
N VAL A 220 -0.65 14.75 -11.06
CA VAL A 220 -1.86 14.56 -11.88
C VAL A 220 -1.52 14.31 -13.37
N PRO A 221 -0.66 15.11 -14.05
CA PRO A 221 -0.21 14.82 -15.40
C PRO A 221 0.47 13.46 -15.55
N ARG A 222 1.23 13.02 -14.54
CA ARG A 222 1.86 11.69 -14.50
C ARG A 222 0.84 10.56 -14.38
N LEU A 223 -0.27 10.76 -13.67
CA LEU A 223 -1.41 9.83 -13.69
C LEU A 223 -2.05 9.77 -15.07
N LEU A 224 -2.42 10.92 -15.64
CA LEU A 224 -3.10 10.99 -16.94
C LEU A 224 -2.23 10.41 -18.07
N ALA A 225 -0.90 10.57 -17.99
CA ALA A 225 0.04 9.98 -18.94
C ALA A 225 0.16 8.46 -18.83
N LEU A 226 0.14 7.91 -17.61
CA LEU A 226 0.10 6.46 -17.40
C LEU A 226 -1.25 5.90 -17.87
N ALA A 227 -2.34 6.60 -17.59
CA ALA A 227 -3.69 6.22 -17.98
C ALA A 227 -3.90 6.25 -19.50
N SER A 228 -3.39 7.27 -20.22
CA SER A 228 -3.46 7.32 -21.69
C SER A 228 -2.67 6.19 -22.36
N ILE A 229 -1.53 5.81 -21.78
CA ILE A 229 -0.74 4.64 -22.18
C ILE A 229 -1.45 3.32 -21.88
N VAL A 230 -2.15 3.20 -20.74
CA VAL A 230 -3.01 2.04 -20.48
C VAL A 230 -4.22 2.02 -21.42
N GLN A 231 -4.75 3.18 -21.83
CA GLN A 231 -5.90 3.27 -22.74
C GLN A 231 -5.56 2.83 -24.17
N LYS A 232 -4.41 3.24 -24.70
CA LYS A 232 -4.01 2.96 -26.10
C LYS A 232 -2.52 2.61 -26.20
N PRO A 233 -2.02 1.51 -25.60
CA PRO A 233 -0.58 1.21 -25.54
C PRO A 233 0.08 1.11 -26.93
N ALA A 234 -0.66 0.62 -27.93
CA ALA A 234 -0.22 0.58 -29.32
C ALA A 234 0.08 1.96 -29.94
N LYS A 235 -0.64 3.05 -29.54
CA LYS A 235 -0.36 4.45 -29.94
C LYS A 235 1.09 4.86 -29.57
N TYR A 236 1.64 4.24 -28.53
CA TYR A 236 2.96 4.52 -27.97
C TYR A 236 4.00 3.46 -28.33
N SER A 237 3.67 2.46 -29.17
CA SER A 237 4.51 1.30 -29.47
C SER A 237 4.84 0.42 -28.25
N LEU A 238 3.95 0.41 -27.25
CA LEU A 238 4.09 -0.35 -26.01
C LEU A 238 3.23 -1.62 -26.02
N VAL A 239 3.65 -2.64 -25.26
CA VAL A 239 2.90 -3.87 -25.02
C VAL A 239 2.65 -4.06 -23.53
N LEU A 240 1.38 -4.18 -23.12
CA LEU A 240 1.03 -4.50 -21.73
C LEU A 240 0.83 -6.01 -21.56
N LYS A 241 1.57 -6.60 -20.63
CA LYS A 241 1.44 -8.01 -20.26
C LYS A 241 0.02 -8.29 -19.75
N LYS A 242 -0.69 -9.27 -20.33
CA LYS A 242 -2.03 -9.69 -19.90
C LYS A 242 -2.01 -10.05 -18.41
N ILE A 243 -2.90 -9.43 -17.63
CA ILE A 243 -3.15 -9.81 -16.25
C ILE A 243 -4.55 -10.44 -16.19
N PRO A 244 -4.69 -11.71 -15.77
CA PRO A 244 -5.99 -12.38 -15.74
C PRO A 244 -7.02 -11.62 -14.89
N ASN A 245 -8.22 -11.39 -15.43
CA ASN A 245 -9.34 -10.77 -14.72
C ASN A 245 -10.05 -11.76 -13.77
N ARG A 246 -9.31 -12.23 -12.76
CA ARG A 246 -9.81 -13.06 -11.67
C ARG A 246 -9.12 -12.68 -10.37
N PRO A 247 -9.76 -12.84 -9.19
CA PRO A 247 -9.12 -12.51 -7.93
C PRO A 247 -7.89 -13.39 -7.69
N TYR A 248 -6.81 -12.78 -7.21
CA TYR A 248 -5.54 -13.48 -6.94
C TYR A 248 -5.54 -14.15 -5.57
N PHE A 249 -6.05 -13.43 -4.57
CA PHE A 249 -6.09 -13.85 -3.17
C PHE A 249 -7.52 -13.90 -2.62
N GLN A 250 -7.68 -14.55 -1.48
CA GLN A 250 -8.86 -14.48 -0.61
C GLN A 250 -8.41 -14.16 0.82
N GLN A 251 -9.24 -13.40 1.55
CA GLN A 251 -9.10 -13.19 2.99
C GLN A 251 -9.58 -14.43 3.74
N VAL A 252 -8.71 -15.02 4.56
CA VAL A 252 -9.00 -16.24 5.33
C VAL A 252 -8.76 -15.95 6.82
N PRO A 253 -9.74 -16.18 7.71
CA PRO A 253 -9.57 -15.92 9.14
C PRO A 253 -8.58 -16.93 9.75
N THR A 254 -7.72 -16.44 10.66
CA THR A 254 -6.75 -17.25 11.41
C THR A 254 -7.30 -17.73 12.76
N ASN A 255 -8.45 -17.22 13.19
CA ASN A 255 -9.13 -17.53 14.44
C ASN A 255 -8.17 -17.44 15.65
N GLY A 256 -7.58 -16.26 15.84
CA GLY A 256 -6.49 -15.99 16.79
C GLY A 256 -5.14 -15.74 16.13
N GLN A 257 -4.11 -15.50 16.95
CA GLN A 257 -2.75 -15.21 16.50
C GLN A 257 -2.06 -16.43 15.84
N ILE A 258 -1.19 -16.18 14.85
CA ILE A 258 -0.39 -17.22 14.19
C ILE A 258 0.97 -16.67 13.71
N GLU A 259 2.02 -17.50 13.79
CA GLU A 259 3.33 -17.25 13.20
C GLU A 259 3.26 -17.38 11.67
N LEU A 260 3.76 -16.41 10.92
CA LEU A 260 3.72 -16.35 9.46
C LEU A 260 4.49 -17.50 8.81
N ALA A 261 5.57 -17.98 9.44
CA ALA A 261 6.28 -19.19 9.00
C ALA A 261 5.43 -20.45 9.20
N GLN A 262 4.70 -20.53 10.32
CA GLN A 262 3.75 -21.60 10.58
C GLN A 262 2.53 -21.53 9.64
N ALA A 263 2.02 -20.32 9.33
CA ALA A 263 0.99 -20.12 8.32
C ALA A 263 1.45 -20.54 6.92
N ALA A 264 2.67 -20.16 6.52
CA ALA A 264 3.29 -20.59 5.26
C ALA A 264 3.39 -22.11 5.16
N ARG A 265 3.78 -22.78 6.26
CA ARG A 265 3.88 -24.25 6.36
C ARG A 265 2.53 -24.93 6.09
N ILE A 266 1.44 -24.51 6.76
CA ILE A 266 0.12 -25.11 6.54
C ILE A 266 -0.56 -24.67 5.24
N ALA A 267 -0.16 -23.53 4.66
CA ALA A 267 -0.62 -23.11 3.34
C ALA A 267 0.16 -23.78 2.19
N ASN A 268 1.24 -24.53 2.44
CA ASN A 268 2.21 -24.95 1.43
C ASN A 268 2.66 -23.78 0.51
N LEU A 269 3.23 -22.76 1.17
CA LEU A 269 3.75 -21.52 0.57
C LEU A 269 5.13 -21.17 1.14
N SER A 270 5.85 -20.29 0.44
CA SER A 270 7.01 -19.62 1.03
C SER A 270 6.56 -18.51 1.99
N VAL A 271 7.35 -18.24 3.03
CA VAL A 271 7.11 -17.10 3.94
C VAL A 271 7.15 -15.76 3.20
N ASP A 272 7.88 -15.70 2.08
CA ASP A 272 7.98 -14.53 1.19
C ASP A 272 6.67 -14.24 0.42
N GLU A 273 5.97 -15.25 -0.13
CA GLU A 273 4.63 -15.01 -0.72
C GLU A 273 3.57 -14.72 0.34
N ILE A 274 3.67 -15.28 1.56
CA ILE A 274 2.85 -14.81 2.70
C ILE A 274 3.13 -13.33 2.98
N HIS A 275 4.38 -12.91 3.10
CA HIS A 275 4.76 -11.52 3.37
C HIS A 275 4.33 -10.55 2.25
N LYS A 276 4.41 -10.94 0.98
CA LYS A 276 3.97 -10.11 -0.15
C LYS A 276 2.48 -9.76 -0.07
N LEU A 277 1.63 -10.74 0.28
CA LEU A 277 0.20 -10.53 0.47
C LEU A 277 -0.17 -9.93 1.84
N ASN A 278 0.67 -10.13 2.86
CA ASN A 278 0.40 -9.71 4.25
C ASN A 278 1.50 -8.78 4.83
N PRO A 279 1.86 -7.68 4.14
CA PRO A 279 3.02 -6.84 4.48
C PRO A 279 2.82 -5.95 5.73
N ALA A 280 1.59 -5.90 6.24
CA ALA A 280 1.25 -5.15 7.44
C ALA A 280 1.80 -5.79 8.71
N PHE A 281 1.95 -7.11 8.76
CA PHE A 281 2.55 -7.79 9.90
C PHE A 281 4.07 -7.57 9.90
N ARG A 282 4.53 -6.79 10.88
CA ARG A 282 5.90 -6.27 11.04
C ARG A 282 6.86 -7.27 11.70
N ARG A 283 6.37 -8.48 12.00
CA ARG A 283 6.98 -9.48 12.88
C ARG A 283 6.77 -10.87 12.31
N TRP A 284 7.45 -11.86 12.87
CA TRP A 284 7.30 -13.27 12.51
C TRP A 284 5.88 -13.80 12.79
N ALA A 285 5.05 -13.12 13.60
CA ALA A 285 3.66 -13.49 13.88
C ALA A 285 2.68 -12.33 13.69
N THR A 286 1.39 -12.65 13.51
CA THR A 286 0.29 -11.68 13.45
C THR A 286 0.10 -10.93 14.78
N ASP A 287 -0.73 -9.89 14.78
CA ASP A 287 -1.04 -9.12 15.99
C ASP A 287 -1.95 -9.92 16.96
N PRO A 288 -1.63 -9.99 18.27
CA PRO A 288 -2.47 -10.65 19.27
C PRO A 288 -3.91 -10.11 19.30
N ASP A 289 -4.09 -8.80 19.13
CA ASP A 289 -5.39 -8.12 19.13
C ASP A 289 -5.97 -7.99 17.71
N GLY A 290 -5.39 -8.71 16.74
CA GLY A 290 -5.82 -8.75 15.36
C GLY A 290 -5.38 -7.55 14.48
N PRO A 291 -5.72 -7.57 13.18
CA PRO A 291 -6.66 -8.49 12.54
C PRO A 291 -6.19 -9.96 12.54
N HIS A 292 -7.12 -10.87 12.83
CA HIS A 292 -6.91 -12.33 12.77
C HIS A 292 -7.33 -12.88 11.40
N TYR A 293 -6.71 -12.38 10.34
CA TYR A 293 -6.83 -12.92 8.99
C TYR A 293 -5.49 -12.91 8.26
N LEU A 294 -5.40 -13.71 7.20
CA LEU A 294 -4.35 -13.63 6.20
C LEU A 294 -4.98 -13.58 4.80
N LEU A 295 -4.38 -12.80 3.90
CA LEU A 295 -4.59 -12.88 2.47
C LEU A 295 -3.75 -14.03 1.92
N LEU A 296 -4.40 -15.01 1.30
CA LEU A 296 -3.77 -16.20 0.73
C LEU A 296 -4.14 -16.34 -0.75
N PRO A 297 -3.26 -16.84 -1.63
CA PRO A 297 -3.62 -17.19 -3.00
C PRO A 297 -4.81 -18.16 -3.00
N ILE A 298 -5.79 -17.96 -3.88
CA ILE A 298 -7.05 -18.73 -3.84
C ILE A 298 -6.79 -20.25 -3.89
N ASN A 299 -5.84 -20.68 -4.71
CA ASN A 299 -5.42 -22.09 -4.84
C ASN A 299 -4.63 -22.66 -3.63
N ARG A 300 -4.62 -21.99 -2.48
CA ARG A 300 -4.06 -22.44 -1.19
C ARG A 300 -5.01 -22.26 0.00
N VAL A 301 -6.19 -21.66 -0.21
CA VAL A 301 -7.16 -21.39 0.86
C VAL A 301 -7.59 -22.66 1.59
N ASP A 302 -7.97 -23.71 0.86
CA ASP A 302 -8.45 -24.95 1.48
C ASP A 302 -7.34 -25.82 2.06
N THR A 303 -6.13 -25.74 1.51
CA THR A 303 -4.91 -26.32 2.12
C THR A 303 -4.67 -25.70 3.49
N PHE A 304 -4.66 -24.35 3.56
CA PHE A 304 -4.49 -23.60 4.80
C PHE A 304 -5.62 -23.89 5.80
N ARG A 305 -6.90 -23.90 5.37
CA ARG A 305 -8.05 -24.22 6.24
C ARG A 305 -7.92 -25.60 6.89
N LYS A 306 -7.59 -26.63 6.09
CA LYS A 306 -7.38 -28.00 6.60
C LYS A 306 -6.22 -28.05 7.60
N GLY A 307 -5.08 -27.43 7.27
CA GLY A 307 -3.93 -27.38 8.19
C GLY A 307 -4.14 -26.51 9.43
N LEU A 308 -4.99 -25.47 9.37
CA LEU A 308 -5.33 -24.62 10.52
C LEU A 308 -6.26 -25.33 11.51
N ALA A 309 -7.19 -26.14 11.00
CA ALA A 309 -8.05 -27.01 11.82
C ALA A 309 -7.22 -28.06 12.60
N GLN A 310 -6.14 -28.56 11.97
CA GLN A 310 -5.19 -29.49 12.58
C GLN A 310 -4.11 -28.82 13.44
N LEU A 311 -4.16 -27.49 13.63
CA LEU A 311 -3.13 -26.72 14.36
C LEU A 311 -3.74 -26.04 15.61
N PRO A 312 -3.62 -26.65 16.80
CA PRO A 312 -4.13 -26.11 18.06
C PRO A 312 -3.55 -24.72 18.37
N PRO A 313 -4.32 -23.79 18.97
CA PRO A 313 -3.85 -22.43 19.27
C PRO A 313 -2.52 -22.36 20.03
N LYS A 314 -2.27 -23.28 20.97
CA LYS A 314 -1.02 -23.38 21.74
C LYS A 314 0.24 -23.68 20.89
N GLN A 315 0.07 -24.11 19.64
CA GLN A 315 1.15 -24.41 18.68
C GLN A 315 1.28 -23.34 17.57
N ARG A 316 0.38 -22.33 17.53
CA ARG A 316 0.34 -21.35 16.43
C ARG A 316 1.42 -20.28 16.49
N VAL A 317 1.94 -19.97 17.68
CA VAL A 317 3.03 -19.00 17.89
C VAL A 317 3.99 -19.57 18.93
N GLN A 318 5.29 -19.55 18.63
CA GLN A 318 6.31 -19.99 19.57
C GLN A 318 6.90 -18.80 20.33
N TRP A 319 6.97 -18.92 21.67
CA TRP A 319 7.41 -17.85 22.57
C TRP A 319 8.71 -18.22 23.28
N LEU A 320 9.66 -17.28 23.35
CA LEU A 320 10.79 -17.41 24.26
C LEU A 320 10.30 -17.18 25.70
N LYS A 321 10.45 -18.17 26.58
CA LYS A 321 10.23 -17.99 28.02
C LYS A 321 11.46 -17.35 28.65
N HIS A 322 11.27 -16.38 29.53
CA HIS A 322 12.31 -15.73 30.34
C HIS A 322 11.87 -15.65 31.79
N VAL A 323 12.80 -15.92 32.71
CA VAL A 323 12.58 -15.78 34.16
C VAL A 323 13.16 -14.45 34.60
N VAL A 324 12.31 -13.57 35.14
CA VAL A 324 12.68 -12.22 35.59
C VAL A 324 13.74 -12.32 36.71
N LYS A 325 14.88 -11.68 36.50
CA LYS A 325 16.02 -11.68 37.44
C LYS A 325 16.01 -10.45 38.37
N ARG A 326 16.77 -10.51 39.46
CA ARG A 326 16.97 -9.37 40.37
C ARG A 326 17.51 -8.17 39.58
N GLY A 327 16.86 -7.02 39.73
CA GLY A 327 17.22 -5.78 39.03
C GLY A 327 16.65 -5.62 37.61
N GLU A 328 15.84 -6.55 37.12
CA GLU A 328 15.19 -6.42 35.81
C GLU A 328 13.81 -5.75 35.91
N SER A 329 13.53 -4.86 34.96
CA SER A 329 12.22 -4.24 34.68
C SER A 329 11.76 -4.57 33.26
N LEU A 330 10.47 -4.37 32.95
CA LEU A 330 9.97 -4.52 31.58
C LEU A 330 10.74 -3.66 30.56
N SER A 331 11.25 -2.48 30.93
CA SER A 331 12.05 -1.64 30.03
C SER A 331 13.43 -2.23 29.75
N THR A 332 14.14 -2.74 30.77
CA THR A 332 15.43 -3.43 30.57
C THR A 332 15.29 -4.72 29.74
N ILE A 333 14.19 -5.45 29.93
CA ILE A 333 13.87 -6.68 29.19
C ILE A 333 13.50 -6.33 27.75
N ALA A 334 12.66 -5.31 27.53
CA ALA A 334 12.30 -4.84 26.20
C ALA A 334 13.53 -4.47 25.37
N VAL A 335 14.47 -3.71 25.95
CA VAL A 335 15.74 -3.34 25.30
C VAL A 335 16.59 -4.60 25.02
N ARG A 336 16.81 -5.48 26.00
CA ARG A 336 17.65 -6.69 25.82
C ARG A 336 17.16 -7.60 24.70
N PHE A 337 15.84 -7.76 24.55
CA PHE A 337 15.24 -8.70 23.60
C PHE A 337 14.71 -8.05 22.30
N ASN A 338 15.04 -6.77 22.07
CA ASN A 338 14.64 -5.97 20.90
C ASN A 338 13.10 -5.91 20.69
N THR A 339 12.38 -5.64 21.77
CA THR A 339 10.92 -5.53 21.79
C THR A 339 10.46 -4.26 22.52
N THR A 340 9.18 -4.14 22.90
CA THR A 340 8.64 -2.98 23.61
C THR A 340 7.91 -3.40 24.88
N VAL A 341 7.86 -2.50 25.86
CA VAL A 341 7.07 -2.67 27.09
C VAL A 341 5.60 -2.97 26.75
N THR A 342 5.02 -2.26 25.78
CA THR A 342 3.66 -2.50 25.28
C THR A 342 3.47 -3.93 24.77
N ALA A 343 4.37 -4.44 23.92
CA ALA A 343 4.29 -5.81 23.41
C ALA A 343 4.50 -6.86 24.52
N LEU A 344 5.41 -6.61 25.47
CA LEU A 344 5.58 -7.49 26.64
C LEU A 344 4.32 -7.53 27.50
N ARG A 345 3.69 -6.37 27.79
CA ARG A 345 2.42 -6.32 28.53
C ARG A 345 1.31 -7.07 27.80
N GLN A 346 1.16 -6.84 26.49
CA GLN A 346 0.13 -7.46 25.65
C GLN A 346 0.21 -8.99 25.65
N ILE A 347 1.40 -9.58 25.40
CA ILE A 347 1.57 -11.04 25.37
C ILE A 347 1.43 -11.70 26.75
N ASN A 348 1.72 -10.97 27.82
CA ASN A 348 1.66 -11.49 29.19
C ASN A 348 0.40 -11.06 29.96
N SER A 349 -0.58 -10.44 29.28
CA SER A 349 -1.82 -9.89 29.88
C SER A 349 -1.58 -8.98 31.10
N LEU A 350 -0.46 -8.25 31.12
CA LEU A 350 -0.08 -7.41 32.26
C LEU A 350 -0.83 -6.08 32.24
N LYS A 351 -1.56 -5.80 33.33
CA LYS A 351 -2.30 -4.53 33.53
C LYS A 351 -1.41 -3.29 33.76
N GLY A 352 -0.10 -3.47 33.87
CA GLY A 352 0.88 -2.41 34.14
C GLY A 352 2.32 -2.94 34.07
N ASP A 353 3.29 -2.16 34.55
CA ASP A 353 4.72 -2.47 34.38
C ASP A 353 5.35 -3.28 35.53
N MET A 354 4.57 -3.64 36.54
CA MET A 354 5.03 -4.44 37.67
C MET A 354 5.28 -5.90 37.28
N ILE A 355 6.51 -6.36 37.52
CA ILE A 355 6.94 -7.77 37.42
C ILE A 355 7.67 -8.18 38.70
N ARG A 356 7.63 -9.47 39.06
CA ARG A 356 8.29 -10.02 40.24
C ARG A 356 9.52 -10.86 39.86
N ILE A 357 10.53 -10.89 40.71
CA ILE A 357 11.69 -11.79 40.55
C ILE A 357 11.18 -13.24 40.55
N GLY A 358 11.71 -14.08 39.67
CA GLY A 358 11.24 -15.46 39.47
C GLY A 358 9.98 -15.60 38.61
N GLN A 359 9.31 -14.50 38.25
CA GLN A 359 8.16 -14.55 37.35
C GLN A 359 8.58 -15.05 35.96
N ASN A 360 7.85 -16.02 35.42
CA ASN A 360 7.94 -16.40 34.02
C ASN A 360 7.21 -15.36 33.17
N ILE A 361 7.89 -14.84 32.15
CA ILE A 361 7.29 -14.01 31.10
C ILE A 361 7.59 -14.58 29.72
N LEU A 362 6.64 -14.42 28.81
CA LEU A 362 6.74 -14.70 27.39
C LEU A 362 7.34 -13.50 26.67
N ILE A 363 8.37 -13.73 25.87
CA ILE A 363 9.08 -12.68 25.14
C ILE A 363 8.76 -12.79 23.65
N PRO A 364 8.13 -11.76 23.06
CA PRO A 364 7.99 -11.65 21.62
C PRO A 364 9.34 -11.22 21.01
N THR A 365 10.11 -12.19 20.53
CA THR A 365 11.37 -11.96 19.81
C THR A 365 11.59 -12.93 18.65
N GLU A 366 12.17 -12.41 17.57
CA GLU A 366 12.35 -13.07 16.26
C GLU A 366 13.56 -14.02 16.21
N GLY A 367 14.44 -13.97 17.22
CA GLY A 367 15.86 -14.23 17.02
C GLY A 367 16.44 -15.59 17.46
N ARG A 368 15.70 -16.49 18.10
CA ARG A 368 16.31 -17.69 18.76
C ARG A 368 15.67 -19.06 18.50
N ILE A 369 14.51 -19.14 17.83
CA ILE A 369 13.82 -20.43 17.61
C ILE A 369 13.82 -20.80 16.12
N SER A 370 13.44 -19.87 15.24
CA SER A 370 13.38 -20.08 13.78
C SER A 370 14.75 -20.00 13.06
N SER A 371 15.87 -20.07 13.80
CA SER A 371 17.22 -19.76 13.30
C SER A 371 17.78 -20.74 12.27
N ASN A 372 17.29 -21.97 12.24
CA ASN A 372 17.86 -23.06 11.43
C ASN A 372 17.26 -23.18 10.01
N HIS A 373 16.28 -22.35 9.63
CA HIS A 373 15.60 -22.47 8.31
C HIS A 373 15.52 -21.19 7.46
N HIS A 374 15.63 -19.97 8.02
CA HIS A 374 15.31 -18.75 7.26
C HIS A 374 16.41 -17.67 7.20
N ARG A 375 17.59 -17.93 7.79
CA ARG A 375 18.67 -16.93 7.95
C ARG A 375 19.33 -16.46 6.64
N SER A 376 19.10 -17.15 5.52
CA SER A 376 19.82 -16.94 4.24
C SER A 376 19.19 -15.96 3.25
N LYS A 377 17.92 -15.55 3.41
CA LYS A 377 17.26 -14.64 2.43
C LYS A 377 16.63 -13.36 2.99
N ALA A 378 16.11 -13.35 4.22
CA ALA A 378 15.46 -12.15 4.79
C ALA A 378 16.39 -10.91 4.86
N LYS A 379 17.69 -11.11 5.13
CA LYS A 379 18.70 -10.03 5.14
C LYS A 379 18.97 -9.37 3.79
N LEU A 380 18.54 -9.96 2.67
CA LEU A 380 18.71 -9.38 1.33
C LEU A 380 17.55 -8.45 0.91
N ALA A 381 16.40 -8.52 1.60
CA ALA A 381 15.24 -7.68 1.30
C ALA A 381 15.27 -6.31 2.02
N VAL A 382 15.86 -6.25 3.23
CA VAL A 382 15.93 -5.03 4.05
C VAL A 382 17.13 -4.13 3.69
N ALA A 383 17.99 -4.58 2.75
CA ALA A 383 19.22 -3.92 2.36
C ALA A 383 19.24 -3.42 0.89
N GLN A 384 18.07 -3.20 0.28
CA GLN A 384 17.99 -2.53 -1.02
C GLN A 384 18.09 -1.01 -0.81
N LYS A 385 19.27 -0.46 -1.11
CA LYS A 385 19.51 0.99 -1.27
C LYS A 385 18.62 1.57 -2.40
N PRO A 386 18.44 2.89 -2.44
CA PRO A 386 18.04 3.56 -3.68
C PRO A 386 18.94 3.12 -4.85
N LEU A 387 18.35 2.97 -6.03
CA LEU A 387 19.12 2.82 -7.25
C LEU A 387 19.87 4.13 -7.53
N ILE A 388 21.08 4.02 -8.09
CA ILE A 388 22.06 5.11 -8.27
C ILE A 388 22.75 5.53 -6.96
N GLU A 389 23.85 4.85 -6.63
CA GLU A 389 24.96 5.43 -5.86
C GLU A 389 26.28 5.15 -6.59
N GLN A 390 27.00 6.20 -6.99
CA GLN A 390 28.41 6.08 -7.40
C GLN A 390 29.28 5.77 -6.18
N LYS A 391 30.38 5.01 -6.36
CA LYS A 391 31.31 4.64 -5.28
C LYS A 391 32.15 5.83 -4.79
N THR A 392 31.57 6.70 -3.96
CA THR A 392 32.35 7.65 -3.16
C THR A 392 32.77 7.00 -1.85
N SER A 393 34.08 6.89 -1.62
CA SER A 393 34.62 6.44 -0.32
C SER A 393 34.42 7.56 0.72
N LYS A 394 33.96 7.20 1.92
CA LYS A 394 33.69 8.18 3.00
C LYS A 394 34.77 8.14 4.07
N LYS A 395 35.46 9.26 4.28
CA LYS A 395 36.55 9.40 5.24
C LYS A 395 35.99 9.61 6.65
N ARG A 396 36.52 8.89 7.64
CA ARG A 396 36.11 9.02 9.05
C ARG A 396 36.74 10.29 9.65
N HIS A 397 35.90 11.25 10.03
CA HIS A 397 36.25 12.45 10.77
C HIS A 397 35.73 12.35 12.21
N ILE A 398 36.40 12.97 13.18
CA ILE A 398 35.96 13.04 14.57
C ILE A 398 35.72 14.50 14.92
N TYR A 399 34.45 14.86 15.12
CA TYR A 399 34.04 16.20 15.52
C TYR A 399 33.97 16.31 17.05
N THR A 400 34.39 17.43 17.62
CA THR A 400 34.21 17.74 19.05
C THR A 400 33.11 18.79 19.18
N VAL A 401 32.04 18.46 19.90
CA VAL A 401 30.88 19.34 20.15
C VAL A 401 31.34 20.62 20.85
N ARG A 402 30.91 21.79 20.35
CA ARG A 402 31.15 23.09 20.96
C ARG A 402 29.89 23.59 21.70
N LEU A 403 30.06 24.62 22.53
CA LEU A 403 28.94 25.28 23.19
C LEU A 403 27.94 25.81 22.14
N GLY A 404 26.65 25.52 22.34
CA GLY A 404 25.58 25.91 21.42
C GLY A 404 25.44 25.04 20.15
N ASP A 405 26.19 23.95 19.99
CA ASP A 405 25.94 23.00 18.90
C ASP A 405 24.74 22.08 19.16
N SER A 406 24.08 21.68 18.07
CA SER A 406 23.00 20.70 18.06
C SER A 406 23.24 19.67 16.96
N LEU A 407 22.61 18.49 17.05
CA LEU A 407 22.68 17.47 16.00
C LEU A 407 22.29 18.03 14.63
N TRP A 408 21.34 18.97 14.58
CA TRP A 408 20.91 19.65 13.35
C TRP A 408 21.99 20.62 12.81
N ARG A 409 22.60 21.45 13.66
CA ARG A 409 23.70 22.35 13.26
C ARG A 409 24.91 21.59 12.72
N ILE A 410 25.28 20.49 13.37
CA ILE A 410 26.40 19.63 12.95
C ILE A 410 26.05 18.91 11.63
N ALA A 411 24.83 18.37 11.50
CA ALA A 411 24.34 17.75 10.28
C ALA A 411 24.41 18.70 9.07
N HIS A 412 23.87 19.92 9.24
CA HIS A 412 23.86 20.95 8.21
C HIS A 412 25.28 21.37 7.80
N ARG A 413 26.15 21.71 8.78
CA ARG A 413 27.55 22.10 8.54
C ARG A 413 28.34 21.07 7.73
N TYR A 414 28.11 19.78 7.99
CA TYR A 414 28.85 18.68 7.36
C TYR A 414 28.12 18.02 6.17
N ARG A 415 27.02 18.60 5.68
CA ARG A 415 26.19 18.09 4.56
C ARG A 415 25.82 16.59 4.71
N ILE A 416 25.51 16.18 5.94
CA ILE A 416 25.11 14.80 6.34
C ILE A 416 23.78 14.85 7.10
N SER A 417 23.04 13.74 7.19
CA SER A 417 21.75 13.76 7.88
C SER A 417 21.88 13.56 9.40
N VAL A 418 20.96 14.15 10.17
CA VAL A 418 20.84 13.93 11.62
C VAL A 418 20.73 12.42 11.94
N ALA A 419 20.03 11.65 11.11
CA ALA A 419 19.90 10.20 11.25
C ALA A 419 21.23 9.45 11.04
N GLN A 420 22.12 9.94 10.17
CA GLN A 420 23.46 9.40 10.00
C GLN A 420 24.34 9.66 11.24
N ILE A 421 24.35 10.88 11.77
CA ILE A 421 25.09 11.21 13.01
C ILE A 421 24.60 10.34 14.17
N ILE A 422 23.28 10.19 14.31
CA ILE A 422 22.64 9.31 15.30
C ILE A 422 23.13 7.87 15.16
N SER A 423 23.05 7.31 13.95
CA SER A 423 23.42 5.91 13.66
C SER A 423 24.91 5.62 13.92
N TRP A 424 25.81 6.53 13.53
CA TRP A 424 27.26 6.35 13.69
C TRP A 424 27.74 6.49 15.15
N ASN A 425 26.93 7.07 16.02
CA ASN A 425 27.31 7.40 17.41
C ASN A 425 26.44 6.72 18.48
N GLY A 426 25.43 5.92 18.09
CA GLY A 426 24.53 5.24 19.03
C GLY A 426 23.63 6.20 19.82
N LEU A 427 23.35 7.39 19.28
CA LEU A 427 22.53 8.40 19.94
C LEU A 427 21.04 8.15 19.70
N THR A 428 20.19 9.03 20.23
CA THR A 428 18.76 9.12 19.91
C THR A 428 18.43 10.51 19.36
N ARG A 429 17.22 10.69 18.79
CA ARG A 429 16.75 12.02 18.34
C ARG A 429 16.69 13.06 19.47
N ASN A 430 16.56 12.61 20.73
CA ASN A 430 16.42 13.47 21.90
C ASN A 430 17.71 13.51 22.75
N SER A 431 18.83 12.98 22.25
CA SER A 431 20.10 13.01 22.97
C SER A 431 20.67 14.43 23.00
N VAL A 432 20.70 15.03 24.19
CA VAL A 432 21.41 16.28 24.47
C VAL A 432 22.90 16.08 24.18
N LEU A 433 23.51 17.05 23.49
CA LEU A 433 24.95 17.06 23.23
C LEU A 433 25.67 17.85 24.32
N VAL A 434 26.79 17.32 24.82
CA VAL A 434 27.61 17.99 25.85
C VAL A 434 28.86 18.59 25.18
N PRO A 435 29.23 19.86 25.47
CA PRO A 435 30.49 20.42 24.98
C PRO A 435 31.69 19.53 25.34
N GLY A 436 32.59 19.30 24.38
CA GLY A 436 33.70 18.33 24.50
C GLY A 436 33.36 16.89 24.06
N GLN A 437 32.08 16.55 23.87
CA GLN A 437 31.69 15.23 23.36
C GLN A 437 32.23 14.98 21.94
N ARG A 438 32.79 13.78 21.70
CA ARG A 438 33.40 13.41 20.41
C ARG A 438 32.43 12.58 19.57
N LEU A 439 32.12 13.04 18.36
CA LEU A 439 31.21 12.41 17.40
C LEU A 439 31.95 11.92 16.15
N LYS A 440 31.70 10.66 15.77
CA LYS A 440 32.16 10.03 14.54
C LYS A 440 31.30 10.50 13.38
N LEU A 441 31.89 11.15 12.40
CA LEU A 441 31.27 11.56 11.14
C LEU A 441 31.94 10.81 9.97
N TYR A 442 31.19 10.42 8.94
CA TYR A 442 31.73 9.81 7.73
C TYR A 442 31.41 10.69 6.52
N LEU A 443 32.38 11.51 6.14
CA LEU A 443 32.22 12.57 5.13
C LEU A 443 32.60 12.02 3.75
N GLY A 444 31.83 12.38 2.72
CA GLY A 444 32.27 12.21 1.33
C GLY A 444 33.36 13.23 0.98
N MET A 445 34.21 12.93 0.01
CA MET A 445 35.22 13.88 -0.48
C MET A 445 34.58 14.88 -1.45
N SER A 446 33.94 15.91 -0.88
CA SER A 446 33.87 17.24 -1.48
C SER A 446 34.74 18.14 -0.61
N GLU A 447 35.72 18.83 -1.18
CA GLU A 447 36.56 19.75 -0.41
C GLU A 447 35.71 20.89 0.19
N PRO A 448 36.02 21.34 1.41
CA PRO A 448 35.43 22.56 1.94
C PRO A 448 36.01 23.75 1.17
N GLU A 449 35.13 24.61 0.66
CA GLU A 449 35.51 25.96 0.24
C GLU A 449 36.25 26.64 1.41
N LYS A 450 37.42 27.21 1.12
CA LYS A 450 38.11 28.07 2.09
C LYS A 450 37.31 29.38 2.22
N SER A 451 37.18 29.83 3.46
CA SER A 451 36.68 31.17 3.83
C SER A 451 37.56 32.27 3.26
#